data_AF-A0AA46ZEU7-F1
#
_entry.id   AF-A0AA46ZEU7-F1
#
_cell.length_a   1.000
_cell.length_b   1.000
_cell.length_c   1.000
_cell.angle_alpha   90.00
_cell.angle_beta   90.00
_cell.angle_gamma   90.00
#
_symmetry.space_group_name_H-M   'P 1'
#
loop_
_entity.id
_entity.type
_entity.pdbx_description
1 polymer ?
#
loop_
_entity_poly.entity_id
_entity_poly.type
_entity_poly.pdbx_seq_one_letter_code
_entity_poly.pdbx_strand_id
1 'polypeptide(L)'
;MSQENAVPADEEPRHILVLPDRDAAEEAAAELAARFGLREEPQLVRDALAGEDDAEDAQWLLVLTAAAGDLDPAELDAFAGEWDGWREEP
;
A
#
# COMPACT_ATOMS: atom_id res chain seq x y z
N MET A 1 -14.50 31.41 -16.55
CA MET A 1 -14.57 30.28 -15.60
C MET A 1 -14.69 29.01 -16.40
N SER A 2 -13.64 28.69 -17.16
CA SER A 2 -13.56 27.45 -17.90
C SER A 2 -13.32 26.34 -16.89
N GLN A 3 -14.24 25.38 -16.81
CA GLN A 3 -13.96 24.13 -16.11
C GLN A 3 -12.97 23.34 -16.98
N GLU A 4 -11.70 23.68 -16.83
CA GLU A 4 -10.60 22.73 -16.96
C GLU A 4 -10.53 22.03 -15.61
N ASN A 5 -11.32 20.98 -15.46
CA ASN A 5 -11.01 19.97 -14.45
C ASN A 5 -11.09 18.65 -15.20
N ALA A 6 -10.09 18.44 -16.06
CA ALA A 6 -9.64 17.08 -16.29
C ALA A 6 -9.43 16.50 -14.89
N VAL A 7 -10.23 15.51 -14.50
CA VAL A 7 -9.76 14.60 -13.46
C VAL A 7 -8.38 14.16 -13.95
N PRO A 8 -7.28 14.51 -13.25
CA PRO A 8 -6.01 13.90 -13.60
C PRO A 8 -6.18 12.38 -13.42
N ALA A 9 -5.33 11.57 -14.02
CA ALA A 9 -5.33 10.11 -13.87
C ALA A 9 -4.96 9.66 -12.43
N ASP A 10 -5.65 10.21 -11.43
CA ASP A 10 -5.47 10.10 -9.99
C ASP A 10 -6.76 9.59 -9.33
N GLU A 11 -7.61 8.89 -10.11
CA GLU A 11 -8.75 8.10 -9.59
C GLU A 11 -8.49 6.59 -9.72
N GLU A 12 -7.22 6.19 -9.88
CA GLU A 12 -6.81 4.83 -9.60
C GLU A 12 -6.69 4.71 -8.07
N PRO A 13 -7.60 4.01 -7.37
CA PRO A 13 -7.50 3.90 -5.93
C PRO A 13 -6.15 3.26 -5.57
N ARG A 14 -5.30 4.06 -4.94
CA ARG A 14 -4.04 3.59 -4.38
C ARG A 14 -4.33 3.09 -2.98
N HIS A 15 -4.20 1.79 -2.78
CA HIS A 15 -4.31 1.21 -1.44
C HIS A 15 -2.93 1.15 -0.81
N ILE A 16 -2.80 1.62 0.44
CA ILE A 16 -1.55 1.58 1.18
C ILE A 16 -1.70 0.55 2.30
N LEU A 17 -0.77 -0.39 2.40
CA LEU A 17 -0.66 -1.32 3.53
C LEU A 17 0.55 -0.91 4.36
N VAL A 18 0.38 -0.68 5.65
CA VAL A 18 1.45 -0.36 6.59
C VAL A 18 1.86 -1.62 7.31
N LEU A 19 3.14 -1.96 7.24
CA LEU A 19 3.71 -3.16 7.83
C LEU A 19 4.85 -2.81 8.80
N PRO A 20 4.99 -3.58 9.90
CA PRO A 20 5.97 -3.30 10.95
C PRO A 20 7.40 -3.63 10.50
N ASP A 21 7.57 -4.61 9.62
CA ASP A 21 8.88 -5.14 9.22
C ASP A 21 9.06 -5.18 7.69
N ARG A 22 10.32 -5.04 7.26
CA ARG A 22 10.68 -5.13 5.84
C ARG A 22 10.40 -6.51 5.26
N ASP A 23 10.83 -7.56 5.95
CA ASP A 23 10.65 -8.95 5.51
C ASP A 23 9.16 -9.26 5.35
N ALA A 24 8.34 -8.83 6.31
CA ALA A 24 6.89 -8.94 6.21
C ALA A 24 6.35 -8.19 4.98
N ALA A 25 6.89 -7.00 4.68
CA ALA A 25 6.46 -6.23 3.52
C ALA A 25 6.86 -6.81 2.17
N GLU A 26 8.07 -7.38 2.04
CA GLU A 26 8.49 -8.05 0.81
C GLU A 26 7.69 -9.34 0.58
N GLU A 27 7.48 -10.15 1.63
CA GLU A 27 6.69 -11.38 1.54
C GLU A 27 5.21 -11.09 1.27
N ALA A 28 4.62 -10.13 1.99
CA ALA A 28 3.25 -9.68 1.77
C ALA A 28 3.07 -9.15 0.34
N ALA A 29 4.03 -8.39 -0.20
CA ALA A 29 3.97 -7.90 -1.58
C ALA A 29 3.94 -9.03 -2.60
N ALA A 30 4.81 -10.03 -2.44
CA ALA A 30 4.86 -11.19 -3.32
C ALA A 30 3.57 -12.02 -3.24
N GLU A 31 3.08 -12.28 -2.03
CA GLU A 31 1.85 -13.04 -1.82
C GLU A 31 0.63 -12.28 -2.33
N LEU A 32 0.56 -10.98 -2.09
CA LEU A 32 -0.54 -10.13 -2.57
C LEU A 32 -0.55 -10.05 -4.10
N ALA A 33 0.61 -9.84 -4.74
CA ALA A 33 0.72 -9.85 -6.19
C ALA A 33 0.31 -11.21 -6.79
N ALA A 34 0.68 -12.33 -6.15
CA ALA A 34 0.29 -13.66 -6.58
C ALA A 34 -1.20 -13.97 -6.37
N ARG A 35 -1.78 -13.50 -5.24
CA ARG A 35 -3.16 -13.77 -4.83
C ARG A 35 -4.18 -12.90 -5.56
N PHE A 36 -3.87 -11.61 -5.71
CA PHE A 36 -4.74 -10.63 -6.37
C PHE A 36 -4.38 -10.41 -7.84
N GLY A 37 -3.23 -10.89 -8.31
CA GLY A 37 -2.86 -10.81 -9.72
C GLY A 37 -2.61 -9.37 -10.19
N LEU A 38 -1.97 -8.56 -9.34
CA LEU A 38 -1.68 -7.16 -9.63
C LEU A 38 -0.94 -7.04 -10.96
N ARG A 39 -1.40 -6.10 -11.81
CA ARG A 39 -0.75 -5.83 -13.11
C ARG A 39 0.60 -5.14 -12.94
N GLU A 40 0.76 -4.41 -11.84
CA GLU A 40 1.97 -3.69 -11.49
C GLU A 40 2.48 -4.18 -10.14
N GLU A 41 3.81 -4.27 -10.02
CA GLU A 41 4.44 -4.72 -8.78
C GLU A 41 4.15 -3.71 -7.66
N PRO A 42 3.76 -4.17 -6.45
CA PRO A 42 3.56 -3.30 -5.29
C PRO A 42 4.77 -2.41 -5.02
N GLN A 43 4.55 -1.11 -4.84
CA GLN A 43 5.65 -0.19 -4.56
C GLN A 43 5.93 -0.16 -3.05
N LEU A 44 7.08 -0.68 -2.66
CA LEU A 44 7.53 -0.67 -1.27
C LEU A 44 8.21 0.67 -0.94
N VAL A 45 7.63 1.41 0.01
CA VAL A 45 8.11 2.71 0.48
C VAL A 45 8.43 2.60 1.97
N ARG A 46 9.66 2.94 2.35
CA ARG A 46 10.04 3.04 3.75
C ARG A 46 9.66 4.43 4.27
N ASP A 47 8.74 4.49 5.23
CA ASP A 47 8.47 5.71 6.00
C ASP A 47 9.32 5.69 7.27
N ALA A 48 10.33 6.57 7.28
CA ALA A 48 11.11 6.83 8.48
C ALA A 48 10.42 7.99 9.20
N LEU A 49 9.67 7.68 10.26
CA LEU A 49 9.11 8.70 11.15
C LEU A 49 10.23 9.67 11.52
N ALA A 50 10.04 10.94 11.18
CA ALA A 50 11.10 11.94 11.27
C ALA A 50 11.49 12.19 12.75
N GLY A 51 12.47 11.44 13.26
CA GLY A 51 12.94 11.56 14.64
C GLY A 51 14.01 10.54 15.02
N GLU A 52 15.26 10.88 14.72
CA GLU A 52 16.51 10.41 15.39
C GLU A 52 16.74 8.89 15.58
N ASP A 53 17.46 8.30 14.61
CA ASP A 53 18.58 7.35 14.80
C ASP A 53 18.38 6.00 15.54
N ASP A 54 17.17 5.45 15.66
CA ASP A 54 17.00 4.01 15.89
C ASP A 54 16.51 3.35 14.60
N ALA A 55 17.35 2.50 14.00
CA ALA A 55 17.00 1.68 12.84
C ALA A 55 15.88 0.65 13.15
N GLU A 56 15.36 0.69 14.38
CA GLU A 56 14.38 -0.22 14.96
C GLU A 56 12.93 0.27 14.81
N ASP A 57 12.67 1.54 14.45
CA ASP A 57 11.32 2.08 14.25
C ASP A 57 11.17 2.64 12.81
N ALA A 58 11.08 1.73 11.83
CA ALA A 58 10.81 2.09 10.44
C ALA A 58 9.56 1.35 9.96
N GLN A 59 8.61 2.11 9.42
CA GLN A 59 7.38 1.56 8.88
C GLN A 59 7.54 1.30 7.39
N TRP A 60 6.99 0.19 6.91
CA TRP A 60 7.04 -0.18 5.51
C TRP A 60 5.65 -0.03 4.90
N LEU A 61 5.51 0.93 4.00
CA LEU A 61 4.29 1.22 3.27
C LEU A 61 4.32 0.46 1.94
N LEU A 62 3.31 -0.35 1.69
CA LEU A 62 3.14 -1.04 0.43
C LEU A 62 2.02 -0.37 -0.36
N VAL A 63 2.39 0.33 -1.44
CA VAL A 63 1.47 1.06 -2.30
C VAL A 63 1.04 0.17 -3.45
N LEU A 64 -0.27 -0.04 -3.56
CA LEU A 64 -0.91 -0.88 -4.55
C LEU A 64 -1.67 -0.01 -5.54
N THR A 65 -1.29 -0.10 -6.81
CA THR A 65 -2.02 0.54 -7.91
C THR A 65 -2.92 -0.49 -8.56
N ALA A 66 -4.23 -0.35 -8.42
CA ALA A 66 -5.21 -1.20 -9.09
C ALA A 66 -6.36 -0.39 -9.68
N ALA A 67 -7.04 -0.98 -10.67
CA ALA A 67 -8.27 -0.39 -11.19
C ALA A 67 -9.34 -0.39 -10.10
N ALA A 68 -10.19 0.64 -10.08
CA ALA A 68 -11.24 0.75 -9.07
C ALA A 68 -12.16 -0.49 -9.08
N GLY A 69 -12.20 -1.20 -7.94
CA GLY A 69 -13.00 -2.41 -7.74
C GLY A 69 -12.27 -3.74 -8.01
N ASP A 70 -10.98 -3.72 -8.37
CA ASP A 70 -10.17 -4.94 -8.51
C ASP A 70 -9.61 -5.42 -7.16
N LEU A 71 -9.47 -4.49 -6.20
CA LEU A 71 -9.01 -4.76 -4.84
C LEU A 71 -10.10 -4.43 -3.82
N ASP A 72 -10.54 -5.43 -3.07
CA ASP A 72 -11.50 -5.26 -1.99
C ASP A 72 -10.81 -4.68 -0.74
N PRO A 73 -11.24 -3.50 -0.25
CA PRO A 73 -10.58 -2.84 0.87
C PRO A 73 -10.66 -3.64 2.17
N ALA A 74 -11.73 -4.41 2.36
CA ALA A 74 -11.90 -5.29 3.51
C ALA A 74 -10.99 -6.52 3.46
N GLU A 75 -10.72 -7.06 2.26
CA GLU A 75 -9.77 -8.16 2.11
C GLU A 75 -8.33 -7.68 2.33
N LEU A 76 -8.00 -6.49 1.85
CA LEU A 76 -6.70 -5.86 2.11
C LEU A 76 -6.48 -5.57 3.59
N ASP A 77 -7.49 -5.05 4.29
CA ASP A 77 -7.43 -4.81 5.74
C ASP A 77 -7.22 -6.11 6.53
N ALA A 78 -7.99 -7.15 6.21
CA ALA A 78 -7.82 -8.46 6.83
C ALA A 78 -6.42 -9.04 6.57
N PHE A 79 -5.94 -8.94 5.32
CA PHE A 79 -4.59 -9.38 4.94
C PHE A 79 -3.52 -8.59 5.70
N ALA A 80 -3.62 -7.26 5.78
CA ALA A 80 -2.69 -6.44 6.55
C ALA A 80 -2.58 -6.93 8.00
N GLY A 81 -3.73 -7.24 8.62
CA GLY A 81 -3.80 -7.77 9.98
C GLY A 81 -3.14 -9.15 10.15
N GLU A 82 -3.08 -9.99 9.10
CA GLU A 82 -2.32 -11.25 9.13
C GLU A 82 -0.81 -11.01 9.26
N TRP A 83 -0.33 -9.84 8.80
CA TRP A 83 1.06 -9.41 8.85
C TRP A 83 1.37 -8.42 9.98
N ASP A 84 0.49 -8.33 10.99
CA ASP A 84 0.57 -7.36 12.11
C ASP A 84 0.56 -5.88 11.65
N GLY A 85 0.01 -5.63 10.46
CA GLY A 85 -0.13 -4.31 9.86
C GLY A 85 -1.57 -3.82 9.77
N TRP A 86 -1.76 -2.69 9.09
CA TRP A 86 -3.07 -2.12 8.81
C TRP A 86 -3.11 -1.49 7.42
N ARG A 87 -4.31 -1.35 6.85
CA ARG A 87 -4.52 -0.62 5.61
C ARG A 87 -4.73 0.87 5.91
N GLU A 88 -4.04 1.75 5.19
CA GLU A 88 -4.22 3.19 5.26
C GLU A 88 -4.96 3.72 4.01
N GLU A 89 -5.84 4.70 4.24
CA GLU A 89 -6.56 5.43 3.20
C GLU A 89 -5.77 6.70 2.82
N PRO A 90 -5.51 6.97 1.54
CA PRO A 90 -4.73 8.13 1.09
C PRO A 90 -5.43 9.48 1.31
#